data_AF-A0A3N5UDT4-F1
#
_entry.id   AF-A0A3N5UDT4-F1
#
_cell.length_a   1.000
_cell.length_b   1.000
_cell.length_c   1.000
_cell.angle_alpha   90.00
_cell.angle_beta   90.00
_cell.angle_gamma   90.00
#
_symmetry.space_group_name_H-M   'P 1'
#
loop_
_entity.id
_entity.type
_entity.pdbx_description
1 polymer ?
#
loop_
_entity_poly.entity_id
_entity_poly.type
_entity_poly.pdbx_seq_one_letter_code
_entity_poly.pdbx_strand_id
1 'polypeptide(L)'
;MTRICIDVDGGTTTPQPTVRTYETLVGDGSQVDYLIDHNLNSQSVFVNAYDANTGDVLGDYSLTLVNANRLRIHFDTIPAFNSVKVQVVAVIPVPMP
;
A
#
# COMPACT_ATOMS: atom_id res chain seq x y z
N MET A 1 -15.13 10.41 12.19
CA MET A 1 -15.21 10.35 10.71
C MET A 1 -13.86 10.76 10.16
N THR A 2 -13.03 9.79 9.75
CA THR A 2 -11.78 10.10 9.05
C THR A 2 -12.14 10.51 7.63
N ARG A 3 -11.99 11.79 7.30
CA ARG A 3 -12.11 12.28 5.93
C ARG A 3 -10.77 12.05 5.25
N ILE A 4 -10.70 11.08 4.33
CA ILE A 4 -9.64 11.07 3.33
C ILE A 4 -10.05 12.12 2.29
N CYS A 5 -9.45 13.30 2.34
CA CYS A 5 -9.57 14.29 1.27
C CYS A 5 -8.50 14.00 0.22
N ILE A 6 -8.84 13.15 -0.75
CA ILE A 6 -8.26 13.28 -2.09
C ILE A 6 -9.30 14.09 -2.85
N ASP A 7 -9.13 15.41 -2.86
CA ASP A 7 -9.95 16.22 -3.75
C ASP A 7 -9.45 15.97 -5.17
N VAL A 8 -10.33 15.43 -5.99
CA VAL A 8 -10.12 15.36 -7.42
C VAL A 8 -11.10 16.37 -7.99
N ASP A 9 -10.68 17.63 -8.02
CA ASP A 9 -11.47 18.75 -8.51
C ASP A 9 -11.93 18.48 -9.96
N GLY A 10 -13.14 17.95 -10.10
CA GLY A 10 -13.62 17.46 -11.38
C GLY A 10 -15.13 17.27 -11.40
N GLY A 11 -15.83 18.39 -11.64
CA GLY A 11 -17.25 18.39 -11.98
C GLY A 11 -17.59 17.35 -13.06
N THR A 12 -18.85 16.92 -13.04
CA THR A 12 -19.41 15.63 -13.47
C THR A 12 -19.27 15.21 -14.95
N THR A 13 -18.27 15.67 -15.72
CA THR A 13 -18.07 15.30 -17.13
C THR A 13 -16.62 15.10 -17.58
N THR A 14 -15.60 15.42 -16.77
CA THR A 14 -14.21 15.12 -17.12
C THR A 14 -13.80 13.75 -16.57
N PRO A 15 -13.00 12.95 -17.31
CA PRO A 15 -12.44 11.73 -16.74
C PRO A 15 -11.67 12.10 -15.46
N GLN A 16 -11.78 11.25 -14.43
CA GLN A 16 -11.16 11.48 -13.11
C GLN A 16 -10.12 10.39 -12.83
N PRO A 17 -9.00 10.72 -12.14
CA PRO A 17 -8.12 9.71 -11.60
C PRO A 17 -8.88 8.77 -10.66
N THR A 18 -8.50 7.49 -10.69
CA THR A 18 -9.08 6.48 -9.80
C THR A 18 -8.09 6.17 -8.69
N VAL A 19 -8.57 6.17 -7.45
CA VAL A 19 -7.80 5.68 -6.30
C VAL A 19 -8.16 4.21 -6.07
N ARG A 20 -7.15 3.35 -5.96
CA ARG A 20 -7.32 1.93 -5.62
C ARG A 20 -6.49 1.59 -4.40
N THR A 21 -7.00 0.71 -3.55
CA THR A 21 -6.35 0.31 -2.32
C THR A 21 -6.27 -1.21 -2.21
N TYR A 22 -5.24 -1.68 -1.53
CA TYR A 22 -5.04 -3.07 -1.14
C TYR A 22 -4.50 -3.11 0.28
N GLU A 23 -4.96 -4.07 1.07
CA GLU A 23 -4.49 -4.28 2.45
C GLU A 23 -4.24 -5.77 2.70
N THR A 24 -3.21 -6.08 3.47
CA THR A 24 -2.94 -7.43 3.95
C THR A 24 -2.24 -7.41 5.30
N LEU A 25 -2.33 -8.51 6.04
CA LEU A 25 -1.54 -8.75 7.23
C LEU A 25 -0.28 -9.53 6.87
N VAL A 26 0.82 -9.19 7.52
CA VAL A 26 2.16 -9.73 7.33
C VAL A 26 2.75 -10.07 8.69
N GLY A 27 3.67 -11.03 8.68
CA GLY A 27 4.33 -11.57 9.85
C GLY A 27 4.00 -13.04 10.02
N ASP A 28 5.02 -13.88 9.98
CA ASP A 28 4.92 -15.31 10.27
C ASP A 28 5.72 -15.72 11.53
N GLY A 29 6.38 -14.74 12.17
CA GLY A 29 7.24 -14.98 13.33
C GLY A 29 8.60 -15.61 13.00
N SER A 30 8.99 -15.69 11.71
CA SER A 30 10.24 -16.33 11.28
C SER A 30 11.00 -15.61 10.17
N GLN A 31 10.34 -14.82 9.34
CA GLN A 31 10.93 -14.15 8.17
C GLN A 31 10.85 -12.63 8.28
N VAL A 32 11.81 -11.96 7.63
CA VAL A 32 11.84 -10.50 7.47
C VAL A 32 11.41 -10.04 6.08
N ASP A 33 11.34 -10.97 5.12
CA ASP A 33 11.09 -10.66 3.71
C ASP A 33 9.75 -11.22 3.25
N TYR A 34 8.93 -10.37 2.64
CA TYR A 34 7.60 -10.75 2.17
C TYR A 34 7.34 -10.20 0.77
N LEU A 35 6.81 -11.07 -0.11
CA LEU A 35 6.27 -10.68 -1.41
C LEU A 35 4.77 -10.43 -1.26
N ILE A 36 4.32 -9.27 -1.72
CA ILE A 36 2.93 -8.83 -1.60
C ILE A 36 2.36 -8.61 -3.00
N ASP A 37 1.32 -9.38 -3.33
CA ASP A 37 0.56 -9.30 -4.59
C ASP A 37 -0.65 -8.37 -4.43
N HIS A 38 -0.44 -7.08 -4.68
CA HIS A 38 -1.48 -6.06 -4.53
C HIS A 38 -2.40 -5.92 -5.76
N ASN A 39 -1.97 -6.39 -6.94
CA ASN A 39 -2.78 -6.44 -8.17
C ASN A 39 -3.44 -5.10 -8.59
N LEU A 40 -2.81 -3.97 -8.25
CA LEU A 40 -3.36 -2.65 -8.56
C LEU A 40 -3.03 -2.18 -9.99
N ASN A 41 -2.21 -2.93 -10.73
CA ASN A 41 -1.73 -2.60 -12.07
C ASN A 41 -1.10 -1.20 -12.17
N SER A 42 -0.29 -0.85 -11.16
CA SER A 42 0.43 0.42 -11.09
C SER A 42 1.77 0.25 -10.38
N GLN A 43 2.81 0.89 -10.90
CA GLN A 43 4.09 1.07 -10.18
C GLN A 43 4.10 2.38 -9.37
N SER A 44 3.18 3.29 -9.66
CA SER A 44 2.97 4.51 -8.89
C SER A 44 2.06 4.18 -7.70
N VAL A 45 2.67 3.68 -6.63
CA VAL A 45 1.99 3.30 -5.39
C VAL A 45 2.60 3.97 -4.17
N PHE A 46 1.75 4.30 -3.20
CA PHE A 46 2.14 4.65 -1.85
C PHE A 46 1.91 3.45 -0.95
N VAL A 47 2.90 3.10 -0.15
CA VAL A 47 2.86 1.91 0.70
C VAL A 47 3.24 2.32 2.10
N ASN A 48 2.42 1.93 3.07
CA ASN A 48 2.69 2.08 4.49
C ASN A 48 2.52 0.74 5.19
N ALA A 49 3.39 0.49 6.17
CA ALA A 49 3.23 -0.60 7.13
C ALA A 49 2.84 -0.02 8.50
N TYR A 50 1.91 -0.68 9.17
CA TYR A 50 1.40 -0.31 10.49
C TYR A 50 1.49 -1.49 11.44
N ASP A 51 1.71 -1.24 12.73
CA ASP A 51 1.40 -2.24 13.75
C ASP A 51 -0.09 -2.56 13.70
N ALA A 52 -0.44 -3.84 13.60
CA ALA A 52 -1.82 -4.28 13.42
C ALA A 52 -2.69 -4.10 14.69
N ASN A 53 -2.07 -4.02 15.87
CA ASN A 53 -2.76 -3.86 17.15
C ASN A 53 -2.93 -2.39 17.52
N THR A 54 -1.88 -1.58 17.38
CA THR A 54 -1.89 -0.17 17.79
C THR A 54 -2.31 0.77 16.66
N GLY A 55 -2.06 0.38 15.41
CA GLY A 55 -2.25 1.24 14.25
C GLY A 55 -1.12 2.25 14.03
N ASP A 56 -0.03 2.16 14.80
CA ASP A 56 1.13 3.04 14.64
C ASP A 56 1.87 2.75 13.33
N VAL A 57 2.39 3.79 12.69
CA VAL A 57 3.21 3.65 11.49
C VAL A 57 4.57 3.06 11.88
N LEU A 58 4.97 1.99 11.21
CA LEU A 58 6.30 1.40 11.38
C LEU A 58 7.33 2.25 10.59
N GLY A 59 8.54 2.34 11.12
CA GLY A 59 9.64 3.11 10.49
C GLY A 59 10.78 2.25 9.96
N ASP A 60 10.79 0.97 10.31
CA ASP A 60 11.90 0.01 10.22
C ASP A 60 11.62 -1.05 9.14
N TYR A 61 11.36 -0.58 7.92
CA TYR A 61 11.24 -1.43 6.75
C TYR A 61 11.70 -0.72 5.48
N SER A 62 12.06 -1.52 4.48
CA SER A 62 12.36 -1.06 3.13
C SER A 62 11.41 -1.70 2.12
N LEU A 63 11.21 -1.01 1.01
CA LEU A 63 10.30 -1.42 -0.06
C LEU A 63 11.05 -1.53 -1.38
N THR A 64 10.73 -2.56 -2.15
CA THR A 64 11.17 -2.70 -3.53
C THR A 64 9.97 -3.06 -4.40
N LEU A 65 9.68 -2.24 -5.41
CA LEU A 65 8.67 -2.58 -6.42
C LEU A 65 9.23 -3.65 -7.34
N VAL A 66 8.54 -4.79 -7.45
CA VAL A 66 8.96 -5.90 -8.33
C VAL A 66 8.35 -5.70 -9.71
N ASN A 67 7.06 -5.35 -9.76
CA ASN A 67 6.34 -4.99 -10.99
C ASN A 67 5.05 -4.22 -10.62
N ALA A 68 4.18 -3.95 -11.60
CA ALA A 68 2.95 -3.18 -11.40
C ALA A 68 1.89 -3.85 -10.49
N ASN A 69 2.08 -5.11 -10.11
CA ASN A 69 1.14 -5.88 -9.29
C ASN A 69 1.75 -6.46 -8.02
N ARG A 70 3.08 -6.33 -7.85
CA ARG A 70 3.82 -6.97 -6.77
C ARG A 70 4.91 -6.07 -6.23
N LEU A 71 5.03 -6.06 -4.91
CA LEU A 71 6.13 -5.45 -4.19
C LEU A 71 6.79 -6.45 -3.24
N ARG A 72 8.02 -6.15 -2.84
CA ARG A 72 8.72 -6.78 -1.73
C ARG A 72 8.82 -5.78 -0.59
N ILE A 73 8.47 -6.21 0.61
CA ILE A 73 8.74 -5.49 1.85
C ILE A 73 9.77 -6.30 2.65
N HIS A 74 10.76 -5.60 3.19
CA HIS A 74 11.78 -6.16 4.06
C HIS A 74 11.77 -5.40 5.38
N PHE A 75 11.64 -6.11 6.50
CA PHE A 75 11.63 -5.55 7.85
C PHE A 75 12.98 -5.71 8.53
N ASP A 76 13.39 -4.75 9.37
CA ASP A 76 14.63 -4.87 10.13
C ASP A 76 14.53 -5.93 11.25
N THR A 77 13.30 -6.20 11.71
CA THR A 77 12.98 -7.20 12.73
C THR A 77 11.94 -8.19 12.22
N ILE A 78 12.00 -9.44 12.69
CA ILE A 78 11.03 -10.47 12.33
C ILE A 78 9.66 -10.06 12.89
N PRO A 79 8.66 -9.79 12.03
CA PRO A 79 7.33 -9.45 12.51
C PRO A 79 6.66 -10.69 13.09
N ALA A 80 6.00 -10.52 14.23
CA ALA A 80 5.20 -11.58 14.85
C ALA A 80 4.00 -11.94 13.97
N PHE A 81 3.37 -13.09 14.25
CA PHE A 81 2.27 -13.58 13.43
C PHE A 81 1.17 -12.53 13.23
N ASN A 82 0.94 -12.13 11.98
CA ASN A 82 -0.02 -11.10 11.57
C ASN A 82 0.10 -9.76 12.32
N SER A 83 1.28 -9.40 12.82
CA SER A 83 1.47 -8.18 13.62
C SER A 83 1.59 -6.91 12.79
N VAL A 84 1.71 -7.01 11.46
CA VAL A 84 1.90 -5.85 10.58
C VAL A 84 0.80 -5.78 9.55
N LYS A 85 0.11 -4.64 9.46
CA LYS A 85 -0.81 -4.34 8.37
C LYS A 85 -0.09 -3.54 7.30
N VAL A 86 0.02 -4.10 6.10
CA VAL A 86 0.55 -3.38 4.93
C VAL A 86 -0.62 -2.84 4.12
N GLN A 87 -0.60 -1.53 3.87
CA GLN A 87 -1.55 -0.84 3.00
C GLN A 87 -0.83 -0.33 1.76
N VAL A 88 -1.40 -0.59 0.58
CA VAL A 88 -0.93 -0.13 -0.72
C VAL A 88 -2.02 0.72 -1.35
N VAL A 89 -1.67 1.92 -1.81
CA VAL A 89 -2.58 2.86 -2.48
C VAL A 89 -2.01 3.22 -3.84
N ALA A 90 -2.78 3.06 -4.89
CA ALA A 90 -2.46 3.52 -6.24
C ALA A 90 -3.37 4.70 -6.62
N VAL A 91 -2.78 5.74 -7.21
CA VAL A 91 -3.54 6.80 -7.91
C VAL A 91 -3.32 6.60 -9.39
N ILE A 92 -4.36 6.18 -10.09
CA ILE A 92 -4.32 5.94 -11.54
C ILE A 92 -4.75 7.24 -12.23
N PRO A 93 -3.84 7.94 -12.93
CA PRO A 93 -4.20 9.15 -13.64
C PRO A 93 -5.11 8.86 -14.83
N VAL A 94 -5.83 9.89 -15.25
CA VAL A 94 -6.59 9.88 -16.50
C VAL A 94 -5.60 9.77 -17.67
N PRO A 95 -5.79 8.82 -18.60
CA PRO A 95 -5.03 8.83 -19.85
C PRO A 95 -5.29 10.14 -20.60
N MET A 96 -4.25 10.93 -20.84
CA MET A 96 -4.35 12.07 -21.75
C MET A 96 -4.42 11.54 -23.19
N PRO A 97 -5.33 12.06 -24.05
CA PRO A 97 -5.42 11.68 -25.46
C PRO A 97 -4.18 12.10 -26.27
#